data_AF-A0A831TSV0-F1
#
_entry.id   AF-A0A831TSV0-F1
#
_cell.length_a   1.000
_cell.length_b   1.000
_cell.length_c   1.000
_cell.angle_alpha   90.00
_cell.angle_beta   90.00
_cell.angle_gamma   90.00
#
_symmetry.space_group_name_H-M   'P 1'
#
loop_
_entity.id
_entity.type
_entity.pdbx_description
1 polymer ?
#
loop_
_entity_poly.entity_id
_entity_poly.type
_entity_poly.pdbx_seq_one_letter_code
_entity_poly.pdbx_strand_id
1 'polypeptide(L)'
;MPGRNAKPIGLHLAEGNPNNLTKEQIKQRQEAEVKLGANDISKLKKPSFVTRDKLANAYWNQLIKEYKTAAEQGIELLSSSDVGMLALYCKTYSEYENLLKAYQRIDSIAQDSDPLYKYILEQDDYAMKAMTQIAQLASIDGILKIETAINKKMDMLLKMQDRLFLNPLAKVKNVPKAKKEAPKSAMSQFINRRAGGNGT
;
A
#
# COMPACT_ATOMS: atom_id res chain seq x y z
N MET A 1 4.72 -22.21 8.56
CA MET A 1 4.95 -21.82 7.16
C MET A 1 6.17 -20.90 7.11
N PRO A 2 7.31 -21.35 6.56
CA PRO A 2 8.49 -20.50 6.36
C PRO A 2 8.19 -19.48 5.25
N GLY A 3 8.60 -18.22 5.43
CA GLY A 3 8.64 -17.23 4.34
C GLY A 3 7.61 -16.10 4.38
N ARG A 4 6.71 -16.03 5.36
CA ARG A 4 5.88 -14.83 5.54
C ARG A 4 6.66 -13.81 6.36
N ASN A 5 7.19 -12.79 5.68
CA ASN A 5 7.89 -11.67 6.33
C ASN A 5 7.07 -11.15 7.51
N ALA A 6 7.71 -11.00 8.67
CA ALA A 6 7.03 -10.58 9.88
C ALA A 6 6.44 -9.17 9.69
N LYS A 7 5.17 -8.98 10.06
CA LYS A 7 4.50 -7.67 9.98
C LYS A 7 5.22 -6.66 10.90
N PRO A 8 5.24 -5.36 10.54
CA PRO A 8 5.65 -4.28 11.45
C PRO A 8 4.93 -4.37 12.78
N ILE A 9 5.63 -4.06 13.89
CA ILE A 9 5.06 -4.29 15.23
C ILE A 9 3.82 -3.42 15.50
N GLY A 10 3.77 -2.22 14.91
CA GLY A 10 2.58 -1.35 14.99
C GLY A 10 1.34 -2.00 14.37
N LEU A 11 1.49 -2.58 13.17
CA LEU A 11 0.39 -3.28 12.50
C LEU A 11 -0.03 -4.55 13.27
N HIS A 12 0.96 -5.30 13.79
CA HIS A 12 0.72 -6.50 14.59
C HIS A 12 -0.09 -6.21 15.87
N LEU A 13 0.19 -5.10 16.55
CA LEU A 13 -0.58 -4.66 17.71
C LEU A 13 -1.97 -4.12 17.32
N ALA A 14 -2.05 -3.39 16.21
CA ALA A 14 -3.30 -2.84 15.67
C ALA A 14 -4.33 -3.91 15.27
N GLU A 15 -3.87 -5.11 14.90
CA GLU A 15 -4.67 -6.29 14.58
C GLU A 15 -5.03 -7.15 15.81
N GLY A 16 -4.61 -6.75 17.02
CA GLY A 16 -4.95 -7.47 18.25
C GLY A 16 -3.97 -8.58 18.65
N ASN A 17 -2.69 -8.48 18.25
CA ASN A 17 -1.64 -9.46 18.57
C ASN A 17 -1.94 -10.90 18.08
N PRO A 18 -2.19 -11.11 16.77
CA PRO A 18 -2.63 -12.41 16.25
C PRO A 18 -1.65 -13.57 16.45
N ASN A 19 -0.37 -13.29 16.73
CA ASN A 19 0.66 -14.30 17.02
C ASN A 19 0.93 -14.47 18.52
N ASN A 20 0.11 -13.88 19.40
CA ASN A 20 0.22 -13.97 20.86
C ASN A 20 1.64 -13.70 21.39
N LEU A 21 2.30 -12.67 20.86
CA LEU A 21 3.64 -12.27 21.32
C LEU A 21 3.59 -11.80 22.77
N THR A 22 4.61 -12.16 23.55
CA THR A 22 4.77 -11.68 24.93
C THR A 22 5.16 -10.20 24.96
N LYS A 23 4.96 -9.53 26.11
CA LYS A 23 5.35 -8.13 26.28
C LYS A 23 6.85 -7.89 26.00
N GLU A 24 7.68 -8.84 26.41
CA GLU A 24 9.14 -8.81 26.18
C GLU A 24 9.48 -8.94 24.70
N GLN A 25 8.83 -9.86 23.99
CA GLN A 25 9.00 -10.04 22.55
C GLN A 25 8.52 -8.81 21.76
N ILE A 26 7.40 -8.20 22.17
CA ILE A 26 6.91 -6.95 21.57
C ILE A 26 7.93 -5.83 21.76
N LYS A 27 8.48 -5.70 22.97
CA LYS A 27 9.47 -4.66 23.30
C LYS A 27 10.77 -4.86 22.51
N GLN A 28 11.30 -6.09 22.46
CA GLN A 28 12.48 -6.42 21.65
C GLN A 28 12.26 -6.11 20.16
N ARG A 29 11.08 -6.42 19.61
CA ARG A 29 10.77 -6.10 18.21
C ARG A 29 10.59 -4.61 17.96
N GLN A 30 10.02 -3.86 18.92
CA GLN A 30 9.93 -2.40 18.84
C GLN A 30 11.30 -1.73 18.85
N GLU A 31 12.22 -2.21 19.68
CA GLU A 31 13.57 -1.68 19.79
C GLU A 31 14.45 -2.04 18.58
N ALA A 32 14.23 -3.22 17.98
CA ALA A 32 14.93 -3.65 16.77
C ALA A 32 14.44 -2.97 15.48
N GLU A 33 13.21 -2.43 15.47
CA GLU A 33 12.63 -1.77 14.29
C GLU A 33 13.10 -0.31 14.19
N VAL A 34 14.17 -0.08 13.42
CA VAL A 34 14.70 1.27 13.17
C VAL A 34 13.71 2.07 12.32
N LYS A 35 12.96 2.94 12.99
CA LYS A 35 12.05 3.90 12.37
C LYS A 35 12.82 5.08 11.78
N LEU A 36 12.31 5.61 10.68
CA LEU A 36 12.92 6.75 9.99
C LEU A 36 12.23 8.02 10.45
N GLY A 37 13.00 8.94 11.02
CA GLY A 37 12.53 10.29 11.28
C GLY A 37 12.45 11.13 10.00
N ALA A 38 11.92 12.35 10.09
CA ALA A 38 11.77 13.25 8.94
C ALA A 38 13.12 13.52 8.21
N ASN A 39 14.22 13.58 8.97
CA ASN A 39 15.57 13.77 8.45
C ASN A 39 16.15 12.52 7.77
N ASP A 40 15.67 11.33 8.10
CA ASP A 40 16.12 10.09 7.47
C ASP A 40 15.34 9.84 6.18
N ILE A 41 14.04 10.16 6.18
CA ILE A 41 13.17 10.10 4.98
C ILE A 41 13.73 10.97 3.85
N SER A 42 14.26 12.15 4.16
CA SER A 42 14.83 13.06 3.16
C SER A 42 16.12 12.55 2.52
N LYS A 43 16.82 11.62 3.17
CA LYS A 43 18.07 11.00 2.68
C LYS A 43 17.83 9.70 1.92
N LEU A 44 16.57 9.28 1.78
CA LEU A 44 16.24 8.03 1.10
C LEU A 44 16.64 8.05 -0.36
N LYS A 45 17.50 7.10 -0.74
CA LYS A 45 17.91 6.92 -2.14
C LYS A 45 16.83 6.16 -2.90
N LYS A 46 16.30 6.80 -3.93
CA LYS A 46 15.36 6.19 -4.86
C LYS A 46 16.08 5.18 -5.76
N PRO A 47 15.57 3.95 -5.91
CA PRO A 47 16.13 3.00 -6.86
C PRO A 47 16.02 3.47 -8.33
N SER A 48 16.96 3.03 -9.16
CA SER A 48 17.02 3.44 -10.57
C SER A 48 15.78 3.03 -11.37
N PHE A 49 15.22 1.84 -11.11
CA PHE A 49 14.02 1.35 -11.79
C PHE A 49 12.77 2.18 -11.47
N VAL A 50 12.69 2.81 -10.29
CA VAL A 50 11.62 3.75 -9.95
C VAL A 50 11.86 5.08 -10.66
N THR A 51 13.11 5.56 -10.70
CA THR A 51 13.46 6.85 -11.30
C THR A 51 13.20 6.87 -12.81
N ARG A 52 13.49 5.77 -13.51
CA ARG A 52 13.28 5.64 -14.97
C ARG A 52 11.81 5.53 -15.37
N ASP A 53 10.93 5.20 -14.43
CA ASP A 53 9.50 5.04 -14.67
C ASP A 53 8.76 6.30 -14.20
N LYS A 54 8.20 7.07 -15.14
CA LYS A 54 7.60 8.38 -14.84
C LYS A 54 6.47 8.30 -13.82
N LEU A 55 5.60 7.28 -13.91
CA LEU A 55 4.47 7.11 -13.00
C LEU A 55 4.95 6.67 -11.62
N ALA A 56 5.84 5.66 -11.57
CA ALA A 56 6.40 5.19 -10.30
C ALA A 56 7.20 6.31 -9.61
N ASN A 57 7.95 7.11 -10.36
CA ASN A 57 8.74 8.23 -9.86
C ASN A 57 7.87 9.33 -9.24
N ALA A 58 6.79 9.73 -9.93
CA ALA A 58 5.85 10.72 -9.42
C ALA A 58 5.19 10.24 -8.13
N TYR A 59 4.73 8.98 -8.12
CA TYR A 59 4.06 8.41 -6.97
C TYR A 59 5.01 8.24 -5.77
N TRP A 60 6.26 7.81 -5.99
CA TRP A 60 7.29 7.80 -4.95
C TRP A 60 7.44 9.17 -4.28
N ASN A 61 7.55 10.24 -5.08
CA ASN A 61 7.74 11.59 -4.53
C ASN A 61 6.54 12.04 -3.70
N GLN A 62 5.32 11.71 -4.13
CA GLN A 62 4.11 11.98 -3.36
C GLN A 62 4.13 11.25 -2.02
N LEU A 63 4.41 9.95 -2.01
CA LEU A 63 4.42 9.14 -0.78
C LEU A 63 5.49 9.62 0.19
N ILE A 64 6.70 9.94 -0.30
CA ILE A 64 7.76 10.50 0.54
C ILE A 64 7.34 11.83 1.17
N LYS A 65 6.61 12.68 0.44
CA LYS A 65 6.07 13.93 0.99
C LYS A 65 5.07 13.65 2.12
N GLU A 66 4.14 12.71 1.92
CA GLU A 66 3.17 12.31 2.95
C GLU A 66 3.86 11.75 4.20
N TYR A 67 4.83 10.86 4.04
CA TYR A 67 5.58 10.29 5.16
C TYR A 67 6.41 11.32 5.90
N LYS A 68 6.99 12.28 5.18
CA LYS A 68 7.73 13.39 5.80
C LYS A 68 6.80 14.24 6.67
N THR A 69 5.63 14.63 6.15
CA THR A 69 4.63 15.37 6.92
C THR A 69 4.20 14.59 8.17
N ALA A 70 3.99 13.29 8.05
CA ALA A 70 3.65 12.43 9.19
C ALA A 70 4.78 12.40 10.23
N ALA A 71 6.04 12.25 9.79
CA ALA A 71 7.20 12.22 10.69
C ALA A 71 7.44 13.58 11.38
N GLU A 72 7.18 14.70 10.70
CA GLU A 72 7.21 16.05 11.29
C GLU A 72 6.15 16.21 12.40
N GLN A 73 5.02 15.48 12.30
CA GLN A 73 3.99 15.39 13.33
C GLN A 73 4.29 14.34 14.41
N GLY A 74 5.49 13.76 14.43
CA GLY A 74 5.91 12.72 15.37
C GLY A 74 5.35 11.33 15.06
N ILE A 75 4.81 11.12 13.85
CA ILE A 75 4.27 9.84 13.39
C ILE A 75 5.27 9.20 12.42
N GLU A 76 6.16 8.39 12.97
CA GLU A 76 7.15 7.65 12.19
C GLU A 76 6.54 6.35 11.63
N LEU A 77 6.07 6.42 10.38
CA LEU A 77 5.37 5.32 9.70
C LEU A 77 6.31 4.40 8.89
N LEU A 78 7.48 4.89 8.49
CA LEU A 78 8.39 4.18 7.60
C LEU A 78 9.62 3.70 8.37
N SER A 79 10.01 2.44 8.21
CA SER A 79 11.31 1.93 8.67
C SER A 79 12.32 1.87 7.52
N SER A 80 13.62 1.75 7.86
CA SER A 80 14.68 1.50 6.86
C SER A 80 14.42 0.25 6.02
N SER A 81 13.74 -0.75 6.60
CA SER A 81 13.38 -2.00 5.93
C SER A 81 12.24 -1.86 4.90
N ASP A 82 11.44 -0.78 4.98
CA ASP A 82 10.28 -0.56 4.11
C ASP A 82 10.63 0.15 2.81
N VAL A 83 11.83 0.71 2.67
CA VAL A 83 12.26 1.47 1.48
C VAL A 83 12.21 0.61 0.20
N GLY A 84 12.64 -0.65 0.30
CA GLY A 84 12.54 -1.60 -0.81
C GLY A 84 11.08 -1.94 -1.15
N MET A 85 10.24 -2.09 -0.13
CA MET A 85 8.81 -2.36 -0.29
C MET A 85 8.08 -1.18 -0.94
N LEU A 86 8.41 0.05 -0.54
CA LEU A 86 7.90 1.29 -1.14
C LEU A 86 8.27 1.37 -2.63
N ALA A 87 9.48 0.95 -3.00
CA ALA A 87 9.94 1.00 -4.38
C ALA A 87 9.16 0.01 -5.26
N LEU A 88 8.98 -1.20 -4.75
CA LEU A 88 8.16 -2.24 -5.39
C LEU A 88 6.70 -1.80 -5.51
N TYR A 89 6.17 -1.14 -4.48
CA TYR A 89 4.81 -0.60 -4.50
C TYR A 89 4.63 0.43 -5.61
N CYS A 90 5.54 1.42 -5.71
CA CYS A 90 5.49 2.44 -6.76
C CYS A 90 5.58 1.82 -8.16
N LYS A 91 6.47 0.82 -8.35
CA LYS A 91 6.59 0.12 -9.63
C LYS A 91 5.35 -0.69 -9.97
N THR A 92 4.80 -1.42 -9.00
CA THR A 92 3.58 -2.22 -9.17
C THR A 92 2.39 -1.32 -9.51
N TYR A 93 2.30 -0.14 -8.90
CA TYR A 93 1.27 0.83 -9.19
C TYR A 93 1.37 1.33 -10.64
N SER A 94 2.58 1.65 -11.11
CA SER A 94 2.75 2.01 -12.53
C SER A 94 2.37 0.87 -13.48
N GLU A 95 2.68 -0.38 -13.15
CA GLU A 95 2.30 -1.52 -13.97
C GLU A 95 0.79 -1.74 -14.01
N TYR A 96 0.13 -1.56 -12.86
CA TYR A 96 -1.33 -1.59 -12.77
C TYR A 96 -1.97 -0.51 -13.66
N GLU A 97 -1.50 0.74 -13.58
CA GLU A 97 -1.98 1.83 -14.44
C GLU A 97 -1.76 1.54 -15.93
N ASN A 98 -0.64 0.91 -16.29
CA ASN A 98 -0.39 0.50 -17.67
C ASN A 98 -1.33 -0.62 -18.13
N LEU A 99 -1.66 -1.58 -17.26
CA LEU A 99 -2.65 -2.62 -17.55
C LEU A 99 -4.06 -2.03 -17.74
N LEU A 100 -4.46 -1.05 -16.92
CA LEU A 100 -5.73 -0.34 -17.10
C LEU A 100 -5.80 0.36 -18.46
N LYS A 101 -4.71 1.03 -18.86
CA LYS A 101 -4.62 1.66 -20.19
C LYS A 101 -4.64 0.64 -21.33
N ALA A 102 -4.00 -0.51 -21.15
CA ALA A 102 -4.03 -1.59 -22.12
C ALA A 102 -5.45 -2.16 -22.27
N TYR A 103 -6.16 -2.37 -21.16
CA TYR A 103 -7.56 -2.77 -21.13
C TYR A 103 -8.44 -1.78 -21.89
N GLN A 104 -8.33 -0.47 -21.59
CA GLN A 104 -9.09 0.58 -22.29
C GLN A 104 -8.82 0.61 -23.80
N ARG A 105 -7.58 0.38 -24.23
CA ARG A 105 -7.24 0.31 -25.66
C ARG A 105 -7.91 -0.89 -26.34
N ILE A 106 -7.89 -2.05 -25.69
CA ILE A 106 -8.51 -3.26 -26.23
C ILE A 106 -10.03 -3.11 -26.28
N ASP A 107 -10.63 -2.53 -25.24
CA ASP A 107 -12.06 -2.21 -25.21
C ASP A 107 -12.44 -1.26 -26.35
N SER A 108 -11.65 -0.21 -26.58
CA SER A 108 -11.85 0.70 -27.72
C SER A 108 -11.66 0.04 -29.09
N ILE A 109 -10.69 -0.86 -29.25
CA ILE A 109 -10.51 -1.62 -30.51
C ILE A 109 -11.68 -2.58 -30.74
N ALA A 110 -12.18 -3.22 -29.68
CA ALA A 110 -13.36 -4.09 -29.77
C ALA A 110 -14.61 -3.34 -30.22
N GLN A 111 -14.70 -2.02 -29.96
CA GLN A 111 -15.79 -1.17 -30.43
C GLN A 111 -15.66 -0.78 -31.92
N ASP A 112 -14.45 -0.73 -32.47
CA ASP A 112 -14.18 -0.39 -33.89
C ASP A 112 -13.76 -1.63 -34.69
N SER A 113 -14.56 -2.69 -34.58
CA SER A 113 -14.34 -3.97 -35.26
C SER A 113 -14.90 -4.03 -36.68
N ASP A 114 -15.57 -2.98 -37.15
CA ASP A 114 -16.28 -2.95 -38.43
C ASP A 114 -15.41 -3.32 -39.65
N PRO A 115 -14.16 -2.83 -39.79
CA PRO A 115 -13.31 -3.22 -40.91
C PRO A 115 -12.94 -4.70 -40.89
N LEU A 116 -12.69 -5.25 -39.69
CA LEU A 116 -12.40 -6.67 -39.52
C LEU A 116 -13.62 -7.52 -39.86
N TYR A 117 -14.81 -7.12 -39.40
CA TYR A 117 -16.05 -7.82 -39.73
C TYR A 117 -16.35 -7.78 -41.22
N LYS A 118 -16.15 -6.65 -41.90
CA LYS A 118 -16.28 -6.56 -43.37
C LYS A 118 -15.35 -7.54 -44.07
N TYR A 119 -14.07 -7.59 -43.69
CA TYR A 119 -13.10 -8.54 -44.24
C TYR A 119 -13.53 -10.00 -44.04
N ILE A 120 -14.04 -10.34 -42.85
CA ILE A 120 -14.52 -11.69 -42.52
C ILE A 120 -15.75 -12.06 -43.35
N LEU A 121 -16.68 -11.12 -43.56
CA LEU A 121 -17.90 -11.31 -44.34
C LEU A 121 -17.65 -11.51 -45.84
N GLU A 122 -16.51 -11.02 -46.34
CA GLU A 122 -16.10 -11.19 -47.74
C GLU A 122 -15.47 -12.57 -48.02
N GLN A 123 -15.25 -13.41 -47.00
CA GLN A 123 -14.70 -14.75 -47.15
C GLN A 123 -15.78 -15.80 -47.46
N ASP A 124 -15.37 -17.01 -47.87
CA ASP A 124 -16.30 -18.14 -48.02
C ASP A 124 -16.96 -18.54 -46.68
N ASP A 125 -18.11 -19.22 -46.74
CA ASP A 125 -18.95 -19.51 -45.56
C ASP A 125 -18.22 -20.32 -44.47
N TYR A 126 -17.27 -21.17 -44.85
CA TYR A 126 -16.47 -21.92 -43.89
C TYR A 126 -15.40 -21.03 -43.24
N ALA A 127 -14.65 -20.28 -44.05
CA ALA A 127 -13.64 -19.35 -43.58
C ALA A 127 -14.23 -18.24 -42.69
N MET A 128 -15.39 -17.69 -43.06
CA MET A 128 -16.11 -16.69 -42.27
C MET A 128 -16.46 -17.20 -40.86
N LYS A 129 -17.03 -18.41 -40.76
CA LYS A 129 -17.40 -19.03 -39.47
C LYS A 129 -16.16 -19.29 -38.61
N ALA A 130 -15.10 -19.84 -39.21
CA ALA A 130 -13.85 -20.11 -38.51
C ALA A 130 -13.18 -18.81 -38.01
N MET A 131 -13.07 -17.78 -38.86
CA MET A 131 -12.46 -16.51 -38.50
C MET A 131 -13.26 -15.74 -37.44
N THR A 132 -14.58 -15.77 -37.51
CA THR A 132 -15.46 -15.16 -36.49
C THR A 132 -15.21 -15.81 -35.13
N GLN A 133 -15.14 -17.13 -35.08
CA GLN A 133 -14.92 -17.87 -33.84
C GLN A 133 -13.52 -17.61 -33.26
N ILE A 134 -12.49 -17.56 -34.12
CA ILE A 134 -11.12 -17.22 -33.71
C ILE A 134 -11.03 -15.79 -33.17
N ALA A 135 -11.65 -14.83 -33.85
CA ALA A 135 -11.64 -13.42 -33.42
C ALA A 135 -12.33 -13.24 -32.06
N GLN A 136 -13.48 -13.90 -31.85
CA GLN A 136 -14.20 -13.87 -30.58
C GLN A 136 -13.39 -14.51 -29.44
N LEU A 137 -12.81 -15.69 -29.68
CA LEU A 137 -11.97 -16.37 -28.68
C LEU A 137 -10.73 -15.54 -28.33
N ALA A 138 -10.03 -14.98 -29.33
CA ALA A 138 -8.86 -14.15 -29.11
C ALA A 138 -9.18 -12.86 -28.34
N SER A 139 -10.35 -12.26 -28.60
CA SER A 139 -10.82 -11.07 -27.90
C SER A 139 -11.17 -11.37 -26.43
N ILE A 140 -12.02 -12.38 -26.18
CA ILE A 140 -12.46 -12.76 -24.84
C ILE A 140 -11.28 -13.24 -23.99
N ASP A 141 -10.43 -14.13 -24.52
CA ASP A 141 -9.25 -14.61 -23.79
C ASP A 141 -8.25 -13.49 -23.51
N GLY A 142 -8.09 -12.54 -24.44
CA GLY A 142 -7.23 -11.37 -24.28
C GLY A 142 -7.71 -10.48 -23.14
N ILE A 143 -9.01 -10.15 -23.13
CA ILE A 143 -9.65 -9.33 -22.10
C ILE A 143 -9.55 -10.02 -20.73
N LEU A 144 -9.95 -11.29 -20.64
CA LEU A 144 -9.92 -12.06 -19.38
C LEU A 144 -8.52 -12.16 -18.79
N LYS A 145 -7.49 -12.35 -19.62
CA LYS A 145 -6.09 -12.39 -19.16
C LYS A 145 -5.65 -11.06 -18.57
N ILE A 146 -6.04 -9.95 -19.18
CA ILE A 146 -5.71 -8.61 -18.69
C ILE A 146 -6.47 -8.31 -17.40
N GLU A 147 -7.76 -8.59 -17.32
CA GLU A 147 -8.54 -8.47 -16.08
C GLU A 147 -7.92 -9.30 -14.94
N THR A 148 -7.52 -10.53 -15.23
CA THR A 148 -6.84 -11.39 -14.25
C THR A 148 -5.52 -10.77 -13.79
N ALA A 149 -4.74 -10.19 -14.70
CA ALA A 149 -3.49 -9.51 -14.37
C ALA A 149 -3.72 -8.24 -13.53
N ILE A 150 -4.76 -7.44 -13.87
CA ILE A 150 -5.19 -6.26 -13.13
C ILE A 150 -5.56 -6.66 -11.69
N ASN A 151 -6.42 -7.67 -11.52
CA ASN A 151 -6.86 -8.16 -10.22
C ASN A 151 -5.68 -8.64 -9.36
N LYS A 152 -4.74 -9.40 -9.95
CA LYS A 152 -3.53 -9.82 -9.25
C LYS A 152 -2.68 -8.64 -8.79
N LYS A 153 -2.51 -7.62 -9.63
CA LYS A 153 -1.75 -6.41 -9.28
C LYS A 153 -2.47 -5.59 -8.20
N MET A 154 -3.80 -5.47 -8.29
CA MET A 154 -4.63 -4.83 -7.27
C MET A 154 -4.49 -5.53 -5.91
N ASP A 155 -4.60 -6.86 -5.87
CA ASP A 155 -4.40 -7.65 -4.65
C ASP A 155 -3.01 -7.47 -4.06
N MET A 156 -1.98 -7.44 -4.92
CA MET A 156 -0.62 -7.16 -4.50
C MET A 156 -0.54 -5.77 -3.87
N LEU A 157 -1.06 -4.74 -4.55
CA LEU A 157 -1.06 -3.35 -4.07
C LEU A 157 -1.74 -3.22 -2.71
N LEU A 158 -2.93 -3.79 -2.51
CA LEU A 158 -3.64 -3.77 -1.23
C LEU A 158 -2.78 -4.36 -0.10
N LYS A 159 -2.14 -5.51 -0.34
CA LYS A 159 -1.23 -6.14 0.63
C LYS A 159 -0.01 -5.27 0.97
N MET A 160 0.52 -4.52 -0.01
CA MET A 160 1.63 -3.59 0.26
C MET A 160 1.15 -2.33 1.00
N GLN A 161 -0.03 -1.81 0.66
CA GLN A 161 -0.60 -0.60 1.28
C GLN A 161 -0.75 -0.76 2.79
N ASP A 162 -1.26 -1.91 3.24
CA ASP A 162 -1.41 -2.19 4.67
C ASP A 162 -0.05 -2.22 5.39
N ARG A 163 0.97 -2.82 4.75
CA ARG A 163 2.33 -2.89 5.31
C ARG A 163 3.01 -1.51 5.34
N LEU A 164 2.73 -0.67 4.35
CA LEU A 164 3.29 0.67 4.19
C LEU A 164 2.47 1.74 4.94
N PHE A 165 1.44 1.35 5.71
CA PHE A 165 0.56 2.27 6.43
C PHE A 165 -0.10 3.33 5.53
N LEU A 166 -0.42 2.96 4.29
CA LEU A 166 -1.08 3.84 3.32
C LEU A 166 -2.60 3.84 3.46
N ASN A 167 -3.17 2.78 4.04
CA ASN A 167 -4.61 2.67 4.32
C ASN A 167 -5.01 3.58 5.50
N PRO A 168 -6.13 4.34 5.42
CA PRO A 168 -6.66 5.17 6.51
C PRO A 168 -6.71 4.49 7.88
N LEU A 169 -7.11 3.22 7.95
CA LEU A 169 -7.16 2.47 9.22
C LEU A 169 -5.77 2.23 9.81
N ALA A 170 -4.79 1.96 8.95
CA ALA A 170 -3.40 1.78 9.32
C ALA A 170 -2.78 3.11 9.80
N LYS A 171 -3.14 4.23 9.16
CA LYS A 171 -2.75 5.59 9.59
C LYS A 171 -3.32 5.93 10.97
N VAL A 172 -4.63 5.80 11.18
CA VAL A 172 -5.31 6.18 12.44
C VAL A 172 -4.88 5.34 13.64
N LYS A 173 -4.60 4.04 13.45
CA LYS A 173 -4.14 3.17 14.55
C LYS A 173 -2.67 3.39 14.93
N ASN A 174 -1.84 3.86 13.99
CA ASN A 174 -0.44 4.18 14.26
C ASN A 174 -0.20 5.62 14.74
N VAL A 175 -1.18 6.53 14.59
CA VAL A 175 -1.10 7.85 15.23
C VAL A 175 -1.16 7.64 16.75
N PRO A 176 -0.11 8.05 17.51
CA PRO A 176 -0.16 7.99 18.96
C PRO A 176 -1.35 8.82 19.44
N LYS A 177 -2.33 8.17 20.08
CA LYS A 177 -3.36 8.93 20.81
C LYS A 177 -2.64 9.78 21.84
N ALA A 178 -2.92 11.09 21.87
CA ALA A 178 -2.41 11.98 22.90
C ALA A 178 -2.58 11.28 24.25
N LYS A 179 -1.49 11.16 25.02
CA LYS A 179 -1.57 10.67 26.40
C LYS A 179 -2.61 11.56 27.08
N LYS A 180 -3.82 11.03 27.33
CA LYS A 180 -4.72 11.65 28.30
C LYS A 180 -3.88 11.71 29.56
N GLU A 181 -3.62 12.92 30.06
CA GLU A 181 -3.01 13.08 31.38
C GLU A 181 -3.74 12.12 32.29
N ALA A 182 -2.99 11.20 32.91
CA ALA A 182 -3.58 10.25 33.84
C ALA A 182 -4.40 11.09 34.83
N PRO A 183 -5.71 10.80 35.02
CA PRO A 183 -6.50 11.55 35.96
C PRO A 183 -5.74 11.52 37.29
N LYS A 184 -5.37 12.69 37.79
CA LYS A 184 -4.61 12.83 39.04
C LYS A 184 -5.30 11.93 40.07
N SER A 185 -4.62 10.87 40.49
CA SER A 185 -5.16 9.88 41.43
C SER A 185 -5.80 10.62 42.61
N ALA A 186 -6.97 10.20 43.08
CA ALA A 186 -7.65 10.83 44.22
C ALA A 186 -6.71 10.98 45.44
N MET A 187 -5.75 10.05 45.59
CA MET A 187 -4.69 10.10 46.60
C MET A 187 -3.72 11.26 46.39
N SER A 188 -3.33 11.57 45.15
CA SER A 188 -2.46 12.71 44.82
C SER A 188 -3.14 14.05 45.09
N GLN A 189 -4.46 14.13 44.88
CA GLN A 189 -5.24 15.32 45.22
C GLN A 189 -5.42 15.47 46.73
N PHE A 190 -5.57 14.36 47.46
CA PHE A 190 -5.70 14.35 48.91
C PHE A 190 -4.39 14.77 49.62
N ILE A 191 -3.25 14.25 49.17
CA ILE A 191 -1.93 14.60 49.72
C ILE A 191 -1.62 16.08 49.50
N ASN A 192 -1.92 16.64 48.32
CA ASN A 192 -1.70 18.07 48.05
C ASN A 192 -2.60 18.98 48.91
N ARG A 193 -3.83 18.56 49.24
CA ARG A 193 -4.70 19.32 50.17
C ARG A 193 -4.18 19.31 51.61
N ARG A 194 -3.53 18.22 52.04
CA ARG A 194 -2.93 18.13 53.38
C ARG A 194 -1.60 18.87 53.49
N ALA A 195 -0.78 18.84 52.44
CA ALA A 195 0.52 19.51 52.42
C ALA A 195 0.42 21.05 52.39
N GLY A 196 -0.69 21.61 51.88
CA GLY A 196 -0.93 23.05 51.86
C GLY A 196 -1.62 23.63 53.11
N GLY A 197 -1.92 22.82 54.12
CA GLY A 197 -2.76 23.21 55.27
C GLY A 197 -2.02 23.55 56.58
N ASN A 198 -0.69 23.53 56.62
CA ASN A 198 0.09 23.84 57.82
C ASN A 198 0.85 25.18 57.65
N GLY A 199 0.10 26.26 57.47
CA GLY A 199 0.64 27.59 57.32
C GLY A 199 -0.37 28.67 57.68
N THR A 200 -0.81 28.66 58.95
CA THR A 200 -1.16 29.80 59.82
C THR A 200 -1.54 29.24 61.18
#